data_AF-A0A540WKZ6-F1
#
_entry.id   AF-A0A540WKZ6-F1
#
_cell.length_a   1.000
_cell.length_b   1.000
_cell.length_c   1.000
_cell.angle_alpha   90.00
_cell.angle_beta   90.00
_cell.angle_gamma   90.00
#
_symmetry.space_group_name_H-M   'P 1'
#
loop_
_entity.id
_entity.type
_entity.pdbx_description
1 polymer ?
#
loop_
_entity_poly.entity_id
_entity_poly.type
_entity_poly.pdbx_seq_one_letter_code
_entity_poly.pdbx_strand_id
1 'polypeptide(L)'
;MSAAEWSAAVKEMRRLFDHDPTDKKSLKEWVDASIALCLRLRTVPESSDVEEIVWHFLFDADIRVKAPEYAQAQREAFESWLQDAERALLSEP
;
A
#
# COMPACT_ATOMS: atom_id res chain seq x y z
N MET A 1 -0.32 20.85 -2.98
CA MET A 1 -1.33 19.79 -2.78
C MET A 1 -0.56 18.66 -2.14
N SER A 2 -0.73 18.39 -0.83
CA SER A 2 0.20 17.46 -0.16
C SER A 2 -0.49 16.64 0.93
N ALA A 3 -1.04 17.27 1.98
CA ALA A 3 -1.71 16.54 3.08
C ALA A 3 -3.00 15.79 2.67
N ALA A 4 -3.88 16.42 1.87
CA ALA A 4 -5.14 15.77 1.46
C ALA A 4 -4.90 14.61 0.46
N GLU A 5 -3.91 14.76 -0.42
CA GLU A 5 -3.53 13.72 -1.38
C GLU A 5 -2.81 12.56 -0.70
N TRP A 6 -1.95 12.87 0.28
CA TRP A 6 -1.32 11.88 1.13
C TRP A 6 -2.37 11.11 1.96
N SER A 7 -3.30 11.79 2.62
CA SER A 7 -4.41 11.15 3.33
C SER A 7 -5.24 10.24 2.42
N ALA A 8 -5.52 10.69 1.19
CA ALA A 8 -6.22 9.87 0.20
C ALA A 8 -5.39 8.69 -0.31
N ALA A 9 -4.05 8.79 -0.32
CA ALA A 9 -3.17 7.69 -0.67
C ALA A 9 -3.11 6.63 0.43
N VAL A 10 -2.97 7.05 1.70
CA VAL A 10 -2.98 6.16 2.87
C VAL A 10 -4.31 5.40 2.99
N LYS A 11 -5.45 6.07 2.75
CA LYS A 11 -6.77 5.39 2.71
C LYS A 11 -6.87 4.34 1.60
N GLU A 12 -6.28 4.62 0.44
CA GLU A 12 -6.26 3.67 -0.67
C GLU A 12 -5.33 2.48 -0.37
N MET A 13 -4.19 2.73 0.29
CA MET A 13 -3.31 1.67 0.81
C MET A 13 -4.04 0.75 1.78
N ARG A 14 -4.82 1.29 2.72
CA ARG A 14 -5.68 0.51 3.61
C ARG A 14 -6.69 -0.33 2.84
N ARG A 15 -7.37 0.25 1.86
CA ARG A 15 -8.31 -0.49 0.99
C ARG A 15 -7.62 -1.65 0.27
N LEU A 16 -6.42 -1.43 -0.28
CA LEU A 16 -5.64 -2.48 -0.94
C LEU A 16 -5.18 -3.57 0.04
N PHE A 17 -4.83 -3.20 1.28
CA PHE A 17 -4.45 -4.14 2.32
C PHE A 17 -5.60 -5.07 2.75
N ASP A 18 -6.78 -4.49 2.95
CA ASP A 18 -7.99 -5.21 3.37
C ASP A 18 -8.51 -6.14 2.27
N HIS A 19 -8.19 -5.84 1.01
CA HIS A 19 -8.61 -6.60 -0.18
C HIS A 19 -7.44 -7.26 -0.93
N ASP A 20 -6.34 -7.57 -0.23
CA ASP A 20 -5.17 -8.22 -0.81
C ASP A 20 -5.53 -9.54 -1.50
N PRO A 21 -5.00 -9.82 -2.71
CA PRO A 21 -5.47 -10.95 -3.50
C PRO A 21 -4.88 -12.25 -2.95
N THR A 22 -5.73 -13.25 -2.75
CA THR A 22 -5.32 -14.60 -2.35
C THR A 22 -5.32 -15.58 -3.52
N ASP A 23 -5.73 -15.13 -4.71
CA ASP A 23 -5.78 -15.95 -5.91
C ASP A 23 -5.48 -15.16 -7.20
N LYS A 24 -5.27 -15.88 -8.29
CA LYS A 24 -4.97 -15.27 -9.60
C LYS A 24 -6.16 -14.53 -10.21
N LYS A 25 -7.39 -14.80 -9.79
CA LYS A 25 -8.61 -14.22 -10.37
C LYS A 25 -8.77 -12.78 -9.89
N SER A 26 -8.53 -12.54 -8.60
CA SER A 26 -8.55 -11.24 -7.94
C SER A 26 -7.32 -10.39 -8.22
N LEU A 27 -6.20 -11.02 -8.60
CA LEU A 27 -4.91 -10.33 -8.81
C LEU A 27 -4.97 -9.18 -9.82
N LYS A 28 -5.70 -9.32 -10.93
CA LYS A 28 -5.71 -8.29 -11.98
C LYS A 28 -6.28 -6.97 -11.48
N GLU A 29 -7.45 -7.00 -10.85
CA GLU A 29 -8.12 -5.79 -10.36
C GLU A 29 -7.31 -5.12 -9.26
N TRP A 30 -6.69 -5.92 -8.39
CA TRP A 30 -5.81 -5.42 -7.34
C TRP A 30 -4.57 -4.73 -7.92
N VAL A 31 -3.90 -5.36 -8.89
CA VAL A 31 -2.71 -4.80 -9.55
C VAL A 31 -3.04 -3.51 -10.31
N ASP A 32 -4.17 -3.46 -11.03
CA ASP A 32 -4.59 -2.24 -11.73
C ASP A 32 -4.79 -1.07 -10.74
N ALA A 33 -5.39 -1.33 -9.57
CA ALA A 33 -5.56 -0.34 -8.52
C ALA A 33 -4.22 0.08 -7.87
N SER A 34 -3.34 -0.88 -7.61
CA SER A 34 -1.99 -0.61 -7.09
C SER A 34 -1.17 0.26 -8.04
N ILE A 35 -1.20 -0.03 -9.35
CA ILE A 35 -0.52 0.80 -10.36
C ILE A 35 -1.07 2.23 -10.35
N ALA A 36 -2.40 2.40 -10.28
CA ALA A 36 -3.02 3.72 -10.22
C ALA A 36 -2.58 4.51 -8.96
N LEU A 37 -2.46 3.83 -7.82
CA LEU A 37 -1.93 4.43 -6.59
C LEU A 37 -0.46 4.81 -6.74
N CYS A 38 0.39 3.92 -7.29
CA CYS A 38 1.81 4.20 -7.52
C CYS A 38 2.02 5.44 -8.42
N LEU A 39 1.21 5.59 -9.47
CA LEU A 39 1.27 6.77 -10.35
C LEU A 39 0.89 8.06 -9.62
N ARG A 40 -0.11 8.00 -8.73
CA ARG A 40 -0.46 9.13 -7.85
C ARG A 40 0.64 9.45 -6.86
N LEU A 41 1.24 8.44 -6.23
CA LEU A 41 2.31 8.67 -5.23
C LEU A 41 3.47 9.47 -5.83
N ARG A 42 3.83 9.24 -7.10
CA ARG A 42 4.88 10.02 -7.78
C ARG A 42 4.64 11.53 -7.82
N THR A 43 3.41 11.99 -7.61
CA THR A 43 3.08 13.43 -7.59
C THR A 43 2.94 13.98 -6.16
N VAL A 44 3.04 13.14 -5.14
CA VAL A 44 2.89 13.50 -3.72
C VAL A 44 4.29 13.63 -3.10
N PRO A 45 4.71 14.82 -2.65
CA PRO A 45 6.03 15.03 -2.06
C PRO A 45 6.35 14.09 -0.90
N GLU A 46 5.37 13.83 -0.04
CA GLU A 46 5.48 12.92 1.11
C GLU A 46 5.82 11.47 0.71
N SER A 47 5.63 11.10 -0.57
CA SER A 47 5.96 9.76 -1.04
C SER A 47 7.45 9.52 -1.21
N SER A 48 8.31 10.56 -1.19
CA SER A 48 9.75 10.39 -1.41
C SER A 48 10.44 9.62 -0.27
N ASP A 49 9.86 9.71 0.92
CA ASP A 49 10.42 9.15 2.16
C ASP A 49 9.74 7.83 2.56
N VAL A 50 8.91 7.29 1.67
CA VAL A 50 8.18 6.06 1.91
C VAL A 50 9.15 4.87 1.92
N GLU A 51 9.04 4.06 2.97
CA GLU A 51 9.86 2.86 3.17
C GLU A 51 9.67 1.84 2.03
N GLU A 52 10.73 1.08 1.75
CA GLU A 52 10.75 0.09 0.67
C GLU A 52 9.63 -0.96 0.81
N ILE A 53 9.22 -1.26 2.05
CA ILE A 53 8.12 -2.20 2.33
C ILE A 53 6.81 -1.83 1.65
N VAL A 54 6.54 -0.53 1.45
CA VAL A 54 5.33 -0.06 0.76
C VAL A 54 5.39 -0.39 -0.72
N TRP A 55 6.54 -0.18 -1.35
CA TRP A 55 6.74 -0.52 -2.75
C TRP A 55 6.65 -2.03 -2.97
N HIS A 56 7.29 -2.81 -2.09
CA HIS A 56 7.18 -4.26 -2.10
C HIS A 56 5.73 -4.72 -1.97
N PHE A 57 4.97 -4.16 -1.01
CA PHE A 57 3.55 -4.49 -0.89
C PHE A 57 2.76 -4.15 -2.16
N LEU A 58 3.00 -2.99 -2.77
CA LEU A 58 2.30 -2.56 -3.97
C LEU A 58 2.66 -3.34 -5.24
N PHE A 59 3.89 -3.84 -5.38
CA PHE A 59 4.34 -4.53 -6.59
C PHE A 59 4.28 -6.05 -6.51
N ASP A 60 4.51 -6.64 -5.34
CA ASP A 60 4.76 -8.08 -5.20
C ASP A 60 3.48 -8.91 -4.99
N ALA A 61 2.32 -8.41 -5.41
CA ALA A 61 1.03 -9.10 -5.23
C ALA A 61 1.00 -10.47 -5.91
N ASP A 62 1.66 -10.63 -7.06
CA ASP A 62 1.73 -11.91 -7.74
C ASP A 62 2.66 -12.91 -7.02
N ILE A 63 3.67 -12.42 -6.30
CA ILE A 63 4.55 -13.21 -5.44
C ILE A 63 3.78 -13.64 -4.20
N ARG A 64 3.04 -12.73 -3.55
CA ARG A 64 2.20 -13.04 -2.38
C ARG A 64 1.21 -14.17 -2.66
N VAL A 65 0.57 -14.17 -3.84
CA VAL A 65 -0.35 -15.25 -4.25
C VAL A 65 0.36 -16.61 -4.37
N LYS A 66 1.67 -16.64 -4.65
CA LYS A 66 2.44 -17.88 -4.89
C LYS A 66 3.20 -18.36 -3.65
N ALA A 67 3.50 -17.47 -2.70
CA ALA A 67 4.38 -17.72 -1.57
C ALA A 67 3.73 -17.24 -0.25
N PRO A 68 2.97 -18.11 0.45
CA PRO A 68 2.22 -17.73 1.65
C PRO A 68 3.08 -17.20 2.80
N GLU A 69 4.27 -17.78 3.00
CA GLU A 69 5.21 -17.37 4.06
C GLU A 69 5.75 -15.95 3.80
N TYR A 70 6.07 -15.66 2.54
CA TYR A 70 6.46 -14.32 2.10
C TYR A 70 5.30 -13.33 2.24
N ALA A 71 4.09 -13.75 1.85
CA ALA A 71 2.89 -12.93 1.96
C ALA A 71 2.61 -12.51 3.40
N GLN A 72 2.73 -13.43 4.35
CA GLN A 72 2.53 -13.13 5.76
C GLN A 72 3.53 -12.09 6.26
N ALA A 73 4.83 -12.33 6.07
CA ALA A 73 5.88 -11.41 6.54
C ALA A 73 5.74 -10.00 5.92
N GLN A 74 5.42 -9.93 4.63
CA GLN A 74 5.21 -8.66 3.93
C GLN A 74 3.96 -7.93 4.43
N ARG A 75 2.85 -8.65 4.67
CA ARG A 75 1.62 -8.07 5.20
C ARG A 75 1.83 -7.50 6.60
N GLU A 76 2.51 -8.22 7.49
CA GLU A 76 2.77 -7.76 8.86
C GLU A 76 3.62 -6.48 8.87
N ALA A 77 4.70 -6.44 8.09
CA ALA A 77 5.57 -5.28 8.00
C ALA A 77 4.85 -4.07 7.37
N PHE A 78 4.07 -4.29 6.31
CA PHE A 78 3.29 -3.23 5.68
C PHE A 78 2.17 -2.71 6.60
N GLU A 79 1.49 -3.58 7.33
CA GLU A 79 0.44 -3.18 8.27
C GLU A 79 0.98 -2.31 9.39
N SER A 80 2.14 -2.66 9.95
CA SER A 80 2.81 -1.85 10.98
C SER A 80 3.07 -0.43 10.46
N TRP A 81 3.70 -0.33 9.28
CA TRP A 81 3.96 0.97 8.64
C TRP A 81 2.66 1.75 8.38
N LEU A 82 1.63 1.07 7.88
CA LEU A 82 0.37 1.71 7.53
C LEU A 82 -0.34 2.27 8.77
N GLN A 83 -0.31 1.55 9.90
CA GLN A 83 -0.83 2.04 11.17
C GLN A 83 -0.09 3.28 11.66
N ASP A 84 1.24 3.35 11.49
CA ASP A 84 2.02 4.53 11.81
C ASP A 84 1.64 5.72 10.93
N ALA A 85 1.50 5.52 9.62
CA ALA A 85 1.06 6.54 8.68
C ALA A 85 -0.35 7.05 9.02
N GLU A 86 -1.28 6.16 9.37
CA GLU A 86 -2.64 6.53 9.79
C GLU A 86 -2.65 7.34 11.10
N ARG A 87 -1.80 6.98 12.08
CA ARG A 87 -1.65 7.74 13.33
C ARG A 87 -1.08 9.14 13.09
N ALA A 88 -0.10 9.26 12.19
CA ALA A 88 0.48 10.55 11.82
C ALA A 88 -0.59 11.49 11.26
N LEU A 89 -1.46 11.00 10.38
CA LEU A 89 -2.57 11.78 9.81
C LEU A 89 -3.60 12.26 10.84
N LEU A 90 -3.80 11.52 11.94
CA LEU A 90 -4.70 11.91 13.03
C LEU A 90 -4.08 12.91 14.01
N SER A 91 -2.75 13.03 13.99
CA SER A 91 -1.98 13.89 14.89
C SER A 91 -1.63 15.25 14.26
N GLU A 92 -1.92 15.43 12.98
CA GLU A 92 -1.80 16.71 12.29
C GLU A 92 -2.99 17.63 12.67
N PRO A 93 -2.73 18.88 13.12
CA PRO A 93 -3.76 19.81 13.58
C PRO A 93 -4.63 20.43 12.47
#